data_AF-F4XZB1-F1
#
_entry.id   AF-F4XZB1-F1
#
_cell.length_a   1.000
_cell.length_b   1.000
_cell.length_c   1.000
_cell.angle_alpha   90.00
_cell.angle_beta   90.00
_cell.angle_gamma   90.00
#
_symmetry.space_group_name_H-M   'P 1'
#
loop_
_entity.id
_entity.type
_entity.pdbx_description
1 polymer ?
#
loop_
_entity_poly.entity_id
_entity_poly.type
_entity_poly.pdbx_seq_one_letter_code
_entity_poly.pdbx_strand_id
1 'polypeptide(L)'
;DSPKQGQISKVGWWAGNARFIELSGKLLGAHIAHAGLIVLWAGAMTLFELSRYTPDVPMYDQGLILLPHLASLGLGVGSGGQIIDTYPYFVVGVLHLISSAVLAAGGLYHSLLTPDKLTKDSTFAGFFGYDWEDSDKMTTIIGIHLILLGVGAWLLVAKAMFWGGLFDPWASGGGNVRVITDPTLSPVKIFGYLIGASGSEGMAAVNNLEDVVGGHIWIGSICIAGGFWHILTKPFNWAREVLVYSGEAYLSYSLGALAYMGIFAAYFVMVNDTVYPEVFYGPVGTLEASDGIVSARGWLAAFHFVFAVLFLFGHIWHAIRARGAEAGFDFKKGELIIPRSNPQVGDLATPINSSDISLNFLKNLPIYRPGLSPLSRGLEIGMAHGYFIFGPFAKLGPLRDSQTANLAGVTAAIALIVIATIGLSIYGTVTFKKELQTVPRPTFVTRVPEVPETIQTADGWSQFAGAFLVGGAGGAIFAYLLVNNFSMIQGLMG
;
A
#
# COMPACT_ATOMS: atom_id res chain seq x y z
N ASP A 1 -13.04 21.03 17.99
CA ASP A 1 -13.96 21.52 16.96
C ASP A 1 -13.16 21.92 15.73
N SER A 2 -13.25 21.12 14.66
CA SER A 2 -12.55 21.40 13.40
C SER A 2 -13.08 22.70 12.76
N PRO A 3 -12.23 23.58 12.20
CA PRO A 3 -12.65 24.84 11.57
C PRO A 3 -13.52 24.65 10.31
N LYS A 4 -13.67 23.42 9.80
CA LYS A 4 -14.53 23.08 8.64
C LYS A 4 -15.93 22.61 9.03
N GLN A 5 -16.21 22.51 10.32
CA GLN A 5 -17.43 21.92 10.86
C GLN A 5 -18.69 22.67 10.37
N GLY A 6 -19.51 22.01 9.55
CA GLY A 6 -20.77 22.55 9.02
C GLY A 6 -20.70 23.25 7.65
N GLN A 7 -19.52 23.29 7.00
CA GLN A 7 -19.40 23.87 5.66
C GLN A 7 -19.66 22.82 4.57
N ILE A 8 -20.76 22.98 3.81
CA ILE A 8 -21.02 22.15 2.63
C ILE A 8 -20.03 22.54 1.53
N SER A 9 -19.26 21.57 1.03
CA SER A 9 -18.30 21.81 -0.04
C SER A 9 -18.99 22.35 -1.30
N LYS A 10 -18.55 23.51 -1.80
CA LYS A 10 -19.01 24.08 -3.08
C LYS A 10 -18.31 23.35 -4.22
N VAL A 11 -18.86 22.21 -4.62
CA VAL A 11 -18.37 21.37 -5.72
C VAL A 11 -19.45 21.18 -6.79
N GLY A 12 -19.03 20.96 -8.04
CA GLY A 12 -19.93 20.62 -9.15
C GLY A 12 -20.70 19.32 -8.91
N TRP A 13 -21.79 19.11 -9.65
CA TRP A 13 -22.67 17.93 -9.46
C TRP A 13 -21.94 16.60 -9.63
N TRP A 14 -20.93 16.55 -10.50
CA TRP A 14 -20.08 15.38 -10.77
C TRP A 14 -19.22 14.95 -9.55
N ALA A 15 -19.01 15.82 -8.56
CA ALA A 15 -18.35 15.52 -7.28
C ALA A 15 -19.32 15.63 -6.09
N GLY A 16 -20.62 15.44 -6.33
CA GLY A 16 -21.69 15.70 -5.36
C GLY A 16 -21.49 15.03 -4.00
N ASN A 17 -20.95 13.81 -3.96
CA ASN A 17 -20.73 13.07 -2.71
C ASN A 17 -19.71 13.75 -1.77
N ALA A 18 -18.80 14.58 -2.28
CA ALA A 18 -17.87 15.35 -1.46
C ALA A 18 -18.58 16.40 -0.58
N ARG A 19 -19.87 16.69 -0.84
CA ARG A 19 -20.71 17.54 0.02
C ARG A 19 -21.05 16.87 1.35
N PHE A 20 -20.93 15.54 1.44
CA PHE A 20 -21.33 14.76 2.61
C PHE A 20 -20.18 14.51 3.61
N ILE A 21 -18.97 15.01 3.34
CA ILE A 21 -17.78 14.76 4.19
C ILE A 21 -18.07 15.13 5.65
N GLU A 22 -18.75 16.26 5.89
CA GLU A 22 -19.08 16.77 7.23
C GLU A 22 -20.51 16.42 7.70
N LEU A 23 -21.26 15.64 6.89
CA LEU A 23 -22.66 15.27 7.14
C LEU A 23 -22.76 13.79 7.53
N SER A 24 -22.34 13.47 8.75
CA SER A 24 -22.20 12.09 9.23
C SER A 24 -23.49 11.25 9.15
N GLY A 25 -24.68 11.86 9.29
CA GLY A 25 -25.96 11.16 9.14
C GLY A 25 -26.27 10.82 7.69
N LYS A 26 -26.08 11.77 6.76
CA LYS A 26 -26.23 11.52 5.32
C LYS A 26 -25.20 10.52 4.81
N LEU A 27 -23.97 10.64 5.27
CA LEU A 27 -22.88 9.75 4.88
C LEU A 27 -23.11 8.33 5.41
N LEU A 28 -23.62 8.16 6.64
CA LEU A 28 -24.06 6.87 7.16
C LEU A 28 -25.13 6.24 6.26
N GLY A 29 -26.17 7.00 5.90
CA GLY A 29 -27.22 6.51 5.00
C GLY A 29 -26.69 6.07 3.64
N ALA A 30 -25.75 6.83 3.06
CA ALA A 30 -25.10 6.47 1.81
C ALA A 30 -24.31 5.15 1.91
N HIS A 31 -23.58 4.92 3.01
CA HIS A 31 -22.84 3.67 3.22
C HIS A 31 -23.76 2.47 3.43
N ILE A 32 -24.84 2.63 4.21
CA ILE A 32 -25.82 1.55 4.43
C ILE A 32 -26.55 1.22 3.12
N ALA A 33 -26.97 2.22 2.36
CA ALA A 33 -27.60 2.00 1.06
C ALA A 33 -26.66 1.30 0.07
N HIS A 34 -25.38 1.69 0.04
CA HIS A 34 -24.37 1.02 -0.78
C HIS A 34 -24.13 -0.43 -0.36
N ALA A 35 -24.08 -0.72 0.95
CA ALA A 35 -24.04 -2.09 1.45
C ALA A 35 -25.28 -2.89 1.00
N GLY A 36 -26.45 -2.26 1.01
CA GLY A 36 -27.68 -2.82 0.45
C GLY A 36 -27.55 -3.21 -1.02
N LEU A 37 -26.89 -2.42 -1.86
CA LEU A 37 -26.64 -2.74 -3.27
C LEU A 37 -25.73 -3.98 -3.43
N ILE A 38 -24.69 -4.10 -2.61
CA ILE A 38 -23.78 -5.26 -2.63
C ILE A 38 -24.55 -6.53 -2.26
N VAL A 39 -25.34 -6.48 -1.17
CA VAL A 39 -26.12 -7.62 -0.68
C VAL A 39 -27.25 -7.97 -1.65
N LEU A 40 -27.85 -6.97 -2.31
CA LEU A 40 -28.83 -7.17 -3.38
C LEU A 40 -28.21 -7.92 -4.56
N TRP A 41 -27.03 -7.49 -5.02
CA TRP A 41 -26.33 -8.15 -6.11
C TRP A 41 -26.00 -9.60 -5.76
N ALA A 42 -25.47 -9.87 -4.56
CA ALA A 42 -25.16 -11.22 -4.12
C ALA A 42 -26.41 -12.14 -4.15
N GLY A 43 -27.55 -11.65 -3.64
CA GLY A 43 -28.80 -12.41 -3.65
C GLY A 43 -29.38 -12.60 -5.05
N ALA A 44 -29.55 -11.51 -5.79
CA ALA A 44 -30.16 -11.53 -7.12
C ALA A 44 -29.30 -12.32 -8.12
N MET A 45 -27.98 -12.14 -8.11
CA MET A 45 -27.07 -12.85 -9.01
C MET A 45 -27.01 -14.33 -8.67
N THR A 46 -27.02 -14.72 -7.38
CA THR A 46 -27.08 -16.15 -6.99
C THR A 46 -28.35 -16.81 -7.53
N LEU A 47 -29.51 -16.15 -7.38
CA LEU A 47 -30.78 -16.66 -7.91
C LEU A 47 -30.82 -16.69 -9.44
N PHE A 48 -30.19 -15.70 -10.09
CA PHE A 48 -30.05 -15.67 -11.54
C PHE A 48 -29.18 -16.84 -12.04
N GLU A 49 -28.00 -17.04 -11.48
CA GLU A 49 -27.12 -18.18 -11.78
C GLU A 49 -27.86 -19.50 -11.57
N LEU A 50 -28.53 -19.64 -10.43
CA LEU A 50 -29.31 -20.84 -10.12
C LEU A 50 -30.42 -21.12 -11.13
N SER A 51 -31.10 -20.08 -11.63
CA SER A 51 -32.15 -20.22 -12.64
C SER A 51 -31.62 -20.71 -13.99
N ARG A 52 -30.32 -20.54 -14.23
CA ARG A 52 -29.62 -20.87 -15.49
C ARG A 52 -28.71 -22.09 -15.39
N TYR A 53 -28.45 -22.55 -14.17
CA TYR A 53 -27.63 -23.71 -13.89
C TYR A 53 -28.20 -24.99 -14.50
N THR A 54 -27.35 -25.70 -15.22
CA THR A 54 -27.60 -27.02 -15.79
C THR A 54 -26.63 -28.02 -15.18
N PRO A 55 -27.10 -29.07 -14.47
CA PRO A 55 -26.24 -29.98 -13.73
C PRO A 55 -25.37 -30.89 -14.62
N ASP A 56 -25.77 -31.11 -15.87
CA ASP A 56 -25.04 -31.95 -16.83
C ASP A 56 -23.83 -31.23 -17.48
N VAL A 57 -23.66 -29.93 -17.20
CA VAL A 57 -22.56 -29.11 -17.72
C VAL A 57 -21.64 -28.69 -16.57
N PRO A 58 -20.31 -28.69 -16.73
CA PRO A 58 -19.41 -28.17 -15.71
C PRO A 58 -19.75 -26.72 -15.31
N MET A 59 -19.52 -26.35 -14.05
CA MET A 59 -19.85 -24.99 -13.58
C MET A 59 -19.07 -23.91 -14.34
N TYR A 60 -17.80 -24.18 -14.62
CA TYR A 60 -16.89 -23.23 -15.27
C TYR A 60 -17.23 -22.96 -16.75
N ASP A 61 -18.05 -23.79 -17.38
CA ASP A 61 -18.49 -23.64 -18.78
C ASP A 61 -19.82 -22.86 -18.91
N GLN A 62 -20.44 -22.46 -17.79
CA GLN A 62 -21.77 -21.85 -17.77
C GLN A 62 -21.78 -20.37 -17.40
N GLY A 63 -20.60 -19.75 -17.26
CA GLY A 63 -20.48 -18.34 -16.86
C GLY A 63 -20.93 -18.09 -15.41
N LEU A 64 -20.74 -19.08 -14.53
CA LEU A 64 -21.12 -19.00 -13.12
C LEU A 64 -19.92 -18.51 -12.30
N ILE A 65 -20.15 -17.56 -11.39
CA ILE A 65 -19.11 -17.06 -10.48
C ILE A 65 -19.52 -17.18 -9.02
N LEU A 66 -20.80 -17.16 -8.66
CA LEU A 66 -21.26 -17.26 -7.27
C LEU A 66 -21.50 -18.71 -6.83
N LEU A 67 -22.13 -19.54 -7.66
CA LEU A 67 -22.35 -20.96 -7.34
C LEU A 67 -21.03 -21.70 -7.06
N PRO A 68 -19.93 -21.48 -7.81
CA PRO A 68 -18.61 -22.02 -7.45
C PRO A 68 -18.13 -21.66 -6.04
N HIS A 69 -18.40 -20.44 -5.55
CA HIS A 69 -18.01 -20.04 -4.19
C HIS A 69 -18.83 -20.79 -3.14
N LEU A 70 -20.12 -21.00 -3.37
CA LEU A 70 -20.99 -21.78 -2.47
C LEU A 70 -20.62 -23.27 -2.47
N ALA A 71 -20.28 -23.81 -3.64
CA ALA A 71 -19.80 -25.17 -3.81
C ALA A 71 -18.47 -25.39 -3.07
N SER A 72 -17.55 -24.42 -3.12
CA SER A 72 -16.27 -24.48 -2.39
C SER A 72 -16.46 -24.51 -0.86
N LEU A 73 -17.54 -23.90 -0.36
CA LEU A 73 -17.95 -24.02 1.05
C LEU A 73 -18.60 -25.37 1.38
N GLY A 74 -18.64 -26.31 0.43
CA GLY A 74 -19.21 -27.65 0.58
C GLY A 74 -20.74 -27.67 0.63
N LEU A 75 -21.43 -26.62 0.17
CA LEU A 75 -22.89 -26.57 0.17
C LEU A 75 -23.44 -27.30 -1.04
N GLY A 76 -24.26 -28.35 -0.85
CA GLY A 76 -24.92 -29.02 -1.97
C GLY A 76 -24.03 -29.87 -2.87
N VAL A 77 -22.78 -30.12 -2.44
CA VAL A 77 -21.75 -30.85 -3.21
C VAL A 77 -21.57 -32.27 -2.66
N GLY A 78 -21.48 -33.24 -3.57
CA GLY A 78 -21.13 -34.64 -3.31
C GLY A 78 -19.71 -35.00 -3.76
N SER A 79 -19.45 -36.30 -3.93
CA SER A 79 -18.15 -36.80 -4.37
C SER A 79 -17.77 -36.28 -5.76
N GLY A 80 -16.49 -36.02 -5.99
CA GLY A 80 -15.96 -35.54 -7.27
C GLY A 80 -16.42 -34.15 -7.68
N GLY A 81 -17.01 -33.37 -6.75
CA GLY A 81 -17.57 -32.05 -7.05
C GLY A 81 -18.96 -32.06 -7.69
N GLN A 82 -19.65 -33.21 -7.74
CA GLN A 82 -21.01 -33.28 -8.28
C GLN A 82 -21.99 -32.46 -7.42
N ILE A 83 -22.85 -31.66 -8.05
CA ILE A 83 -23.91 -30.96 -7.34
C ILE A 83 -25.11 -31.89 -7.13
N ILE A 84 -25.41 -32.20 -5.87
CA ILE A 84 -26.46 -33.14 -5.48
C ILE A 84 -27.69 -32.46 -4.90
N ASP A 85 -27.55 -31.23 -4.41
CA ASP A 85 -28.66 -30.44 -3.87
C ASP A 85 -28.43 -28.93 -4.11
N THR A 86 -29.36 -28.28 -4.80
CA THR A 86 -29.31 -26.85 -5.11
C THR A 86 -30.07 -25.98 -4.11
N TYR A 87 -30.79 -26.58 -3.16
CA TYR A 87 -31.57 -25.87 -2.15
C TYR A 87 -30.71 -24.93 -1.28
N PRO A 88 -29.49 -25.29 -0.83
CA PRO A 88 -28.63 -24.35 -0.10
C PRO A 88 -28.31 -23.08 -0.89
N TYR A 89 -28.11 -23.19 -2.21
CA TYR A 89 -27.85 -22.03 -3.07
C TYR A 89 -29.07 -21.11 -3.15
N PHE A 90 -30.27 -21.69 -3.27
CA PHE A 90 -31.53 -20.95 -3.22
C PHE A 90 -31.69 -20.20 -1.90
N VAL A 91 -31.45 -20.87 -0.77
CA VAL A 91 -31.55 -20.26 0.57
C VAL A 91 -30.59 -19.08 0.70
N VAL A 92 -29.31 -19.25 0.30
CA VAL A 92 -28.33 -18.15 0.32
C VAL A 92 -28.79 -16.98 -0.52
N GLY A 93 -29.27 -17.23 -1.75
CA GLY A 93 -29.78 -16.19 -2.64
C GLY A 93 -30.95 -15.41 -2.03
N VAL A 94 -31.95 -16.10 -1.48
CA VAL A 94 -33.13 -15.50 -0.85
C VAL A 94 -32.78 -14.70 0.40
N LEU A 95 -31.93 -15.24 1.28
CA LEU A 95 -31.55 -14.55 2.52
C LEU A 95 -30.80 -13.25 2.23
N HIS A 96 -29.90 -13.24 1.25
CA HIS A 96 -29.24 -12.00 0.81
C HIS A 96 -30.25 -11.03 0.20
N LEU A 97 -31.14 -11.50 -0.67
CA LEU A 97 -32.16 -10.64 -1.28
C LEU A 97 -33.05 -9.95 -0.24
N ILE A 98 -33.55 -10.68 0.76
CA ILE A 98 -34.38 -10.12 1.85
C ILE A 98 -33.56 -9.16 2.72
N SER A 99 -32.33 -9.54 3.08
CA SER A 99 -31.44 -8.69 3.89
C SER A 99 -31.13 -7.37 3.19
N SER A 100 -31.00 -7.38 1.86
CA SER A 100 -30.77 -6.17 1.07
C SER A 100 -31.91 -5.15 1.20
N ALA A 101 -33.16 -5.59 1.33
CA ALA A 101 -34.31 -4.72 1.51
C ALA A 101 -34.28 -4.01 2.88
N VAL A 102 -33.85 -4.71 3.93
CA VAL A 102 -33.67 -4.13 5.26
C VAL A 102 -32.57 -3.07 5.25
N LEU A 103 -31.44 -3.36 4.60
CA LEU A 103 -30.35 -2.39 4.43
C LEU A 103 -30.79 -1.20 3.59
N ALA A 104 -31.51 -1.40 2.49
CA ALA A 104 -32.05 -0.32 1.67
C ALA A 104 -32.99 0.59 2.46
N ALA A 105 -33.89 0.01 3.27
CA ALA A 105 -34.78 0.76 4.15
C ALA A 105 -34.00 1.60 5.17
N GLY A 106 -32.98 1.02 5.82
CA GLY A 106 -32.10 1.74 6.75
C GLY A 106 -31.30 2.86 6.08
N GLY A 107 -30.77 2.59 4.88
CA GLY A 107 -30.03 3.58 4.08
C GLY A 107 -30.90 4.76 3.68
N LEU A 108 -32.10 4.51 3.15
CA LEU A 108 -33.07 5.55 2.80
C LEU A 108 -33.53 6.35 4.03
N TYR A 109 -33.79 5.66 5.15
CA TYR A 109 -34.15 6.31 6.40
C TYR A 109 -33.07 7.30 6.84
N HIS A 110 -31.80 6.88 6.88
CA HIS A 110 -30.70 7.75 7.30
C HIS A 110 -30.39 8.86 6.28
N SER A 111 -30.52 8.58 4.98
CA SER A 111 -30.28 9.57 3.94
C SER A 111 -31.39 10.62 3.86
N LEU A 112 -32.65 10.29 4.14
CA LEU A 112 -33.78 11.18 3.85
C LEU A 112 -34.50 11.71 5.09
N LEU A 113 -34.56 10.93 6.18
CA LEU A 113 -35.45 11.20 7.32
C LEU A 113 -34.71 11.58 8.60
N THR A 114 -33.45 11.18 8.76
CA THR A 114 -32.66 11.53 9.97
C THR A 114 -31.87 12.83 9.81
N PRO A 115 -31.43 13.46 10.92
CA PRO A 115 -30.59 14.65 10.88
C PRO A 115 -29.36 14.47 10.00
N ASP A 116 -28.95 15.54 9.31
CA ASP A 116 -27.83 15.48 8.37
C ASP A 116 -26.50 15.15 9.06
N LYS A 117 -26.39 15.52 10.35
CA LYS A 117 -25.22 15.29 11.20
C LYS A 117 -25.65 14.66 12.51
N LEU A 118 -24.95 13.60 12.91
CA LEU A 118 -25.11 12.96 14.21
C LEU A 118 -24.41 13.81 15.28
N THR A 119 -25.11 14.09 16.38
CA THR A 119 -24.55 14.85 17.51
C THR A 119 -23.49 14.03 18.23
N LYS A 120 -22.51 14.72 18.82
CA LYS A 120 -21.50 14.13 19.71
C LYS A 120 -21.79 14.64 21.12
N ASP A 121 -22.33 13.77 21.96
CA ASP A 121 -22.67 14.06 23.36
C ASP A 121 -22.52 12.78 24.21
N SER A 122 -22.82 12.86 25.51
CA SER A 122 -22.70 11.74 26.45
C SER A 122 -23.87 10.74 26.38
N THR A 123 -24.81 10.91 25.44
CA THR A 123 -25.92 9.97 25.25
C THR A 123 -25.52 8.79 24.37
N PHE A 124 -26.36 7.76 24.33
CA PHE A 124 -26.18 6.64 23.40
C PHE A 124 -26.16 7.10 21.93
N ALA A 125 -27.02 8.05 21.55
CA ALA A 125 -27.01 8.61 20.19
C ALA A 125 -25.69 9.39 19.93
N GLY A 126 -25.20 10.09 20.96
CA GLY A 126 -23.94 10.80 20.95
C GLY A 126 -22.72 9.92 20.66
N PHE A 127 -22.78 8.63 20.99
CA PHE A 127 -21.74 7.67 20.64
C PHE A 127 -21.54 7.53 19.12
N PHE A 128 -22.55 7.75 18.29
CA PHE A 128 -22.44 7.59 16.84
C PHE A 128 -21.90 8.85 16.13
N GLY A 129 -21.88 10.00 16.81
CA GLY A 129 -21.23 11.21 16.32
C GLY A 129 -19.71 11.04 16.24
N TYR A 130 -19.10 11.57 15.18
CA TYR A 130 -17.65 11.57 14.99
C TYR A 130 -17.16 12.82 14.27
N ASP A 131 -15.86 13.09 14.42
CA ASP A 131 -15.09 14.09 13.68
C ASP A 131 -13.90 13.35 13.07
N TRP A 132 -13.57 13.62 11.80
CA TRP A 132 -12.46 12.96 11.11
C TRP A 132 -11.10 13.24 11.76
N GLU A 133 -10.96 14.38 12.42
CA GLU A 133 -9.75 14.78 13.15
C GLU A 133 -9.68 14.16 14.55
N ASP A 134 -10.78 13.59 15.06
CA ASP A 134 -10.79 12.87 16.33
C ASP A 134 -10.19 11.47 16.16
N SER A 135 -8.87 11.41 16.29
CA SER A 135 -8.09 10.19 16.12
C SER A 135 -8.47 9.07 17.10
N ASP A 136 -9.03 9.42 18.26
CA ASP A 136 -9.47 8.44 19.27
C ASP A 136 -10.80 7.81 18.85
N LYS A 137 -11.72 8.63 18.32
CA LYS A 137 -12.97 8.10 17.77
C LYS A 137 -12.73 7.26 16.52
N MET A 138 -11.79 7.66 15.67
CA MET A 138 -11.42 6.88 14.47
C MET A 138 -10.83 5.51 14.83
N THR A 139 -9.95 5.45 15.84
CA THR A 139 -9.39 4.19 16.34
C THR A 139 -10.44 3.30 17.00
N THR A 140 -11.41 3.88 17.70
CA THR A 140 -12.56 3.12 18.22
C THR A 140 -13.39 2.48 17.10
N ILE A 141 -13.71 3.23 16.05
CA ILE A 141 -14.53 2.73 14.93
C ILE A 141 -13.81 1.61 14.17
N ILE A 142 -12.53 1.79 13.81
CA ILE A 142 -11.76 0.72 13.15
C ILE A 142 -11.61 -0.50 14.06
N GLY A 143 -11.44 -0.30 15.38
CA GLY A 143 -11.34 -1.40 16.33
C GLY A 143 -12.59 -2.27 16.39
N ILE A 144 -13.78 -1.65 16.37
CA ILE A 144 -15.06 -2.39 16.28
C ILE A 144 -15.15 -3.17 14.97
N HIS A 145 -14.80 -2.55 13.84
CA HIS A 145 -14.83 -3.25 12.54
C HIS A 145 -13.83 -4.40 12.47
N LEU A 146 -12.64 -4.27 13.06
CA LEU A 146 -11.66 -5.34 13.15
C LEU A 146 -12.19 -6.54 13.94
N ILE A 147 -12.90 -6.31 15.05
CA ILE A 147 -13.57 -7.39 15.78
C ILE A 147 -14.60 -8.09 14.88
N LEU A 148 -15.45 -7.33 14.17
CA LEU A 148 -16.46 -7.89 13.27
C LEU A 148 -15.85 -8.69 12.11
N LEU A 149 -14.75 -8.21 11.52
CA LEU A 149 -13.99 -8.94 10.50
C LEU A 149 -13.37 -10.22 11.06
N GLY A 150 -12.83 -10.17 12.27
CA GLY A 150 -12.28 -11.34 12.95
C GLY A 150 -13.35 -12.39 13.26
N VAL A 151 -14.55 -11.97 13.68
CA VAL A 151 -15.72 -12.87 13.81
C VAL A 151 -16.09 -13.49 12.46
N GLY A 152 -16.05 -12.72 11.37
CA GLY A 152 -16.25 -13.23 10.02
C GLY A 152 -15.27 -14.34 9.62
N ALA A 153 -13.98 -14.18 9.92
CA ALA A 153 -12.98 -15.23 9.70
C ALA A 153 -13.26 -16.49 10.55
N TRP A 154 -13.68 -16.32 11.81
CA TRP A 154 -14.09 -17.43 12.67
C TRP A 154 -15.36 -18.15 12.20
N LEU A 155 -16.27 -17.49 11.48
CA LEU A 155 -17.42 -18.16 10.86
C LEU A 155 -16.99 -19.15 9.77
N LEU A 156 -15.95 -18.83 8.99
CA LEU A 156 -15.38 -19.79 8.04
C LEU A 156 -14.71 -20.98 8.76
N VAL A 157 -13.99 -20.72 9.85
CA VAL A 157 -13.42 -21.78 10.69
C VAL A 157 -14.54 -22.68 11.23
N ALA A 158 -15.62 -22.10 11.75
CA ALA A 158 -16.75 -22.86 12.25
C ALA A 158 -17.44 -23.68 11.14
N LYS A 159 -17.56 -23.11 9.93
CA LYS A 159 -18.06 -23.85 8.76
C LYS A 159 -17.20 -25.08 8.45
N ALA A 160 -15.88 -24.91 8.45
CA ALA A 160 -14.93 -25.95 8.09
C ALA A 160 -14.80 -27.06 9.16
N MET A 161 -14.91 -26.71 10.44
CA MET A 161 -14.67 -27.65 11.54
C MET A 161 -15.96 -28.26 12.11
N PHE A 162 -17.07 -27.52 12.12
CA PHE A 162 -18.26 -27.90 12.88
C PHE A 162 -19.54 -27.98 12.05
N TRP A 163 -19.62 -27.27 10.91
CA TRP A 163 -20.84 -27.24 10.08
C TRP A 163 -20.62 -27.86 8.70
N GLY A 164 -20.24 -29.14 8.70
CA GLY A 164 -20.21 -29.99 7.52
C GLY A 164 -18.93 -29.93 6.67
N GLY A 165 -17.98 -29.05 6.97
CA GLY A 165 -16.69 -29.05 6.28
C GLY A 165 -16.61 -28.11 5.08
N LEU A 166 -15.56 -28.24 4.28
CA LEU A 166 -15.35 -27.52 3.03
C LEU A 166 -15.12 -28.53 1.90
N PHE A 167 -15.27 -28.09 0.65
CA PHE A 167 -14.87 -28.94 -0.48
C PHE A 167 -13.34 -29.01 -0.57
N ASP A 168 -12.80 -30.22 -0.48
CA ASP A 168 -11.37 -30.51 -0.58
C ASP A 168 -11.08 -31.15 -1.94
N PRO A 169 -10.42 -30.45 -2.89
CA PRO A 169 -10.07 -31.04 -4.19
C PRO A 169 -9.02 -32.15 -4.07
N TRP A 170 -8.30 -32.21 -2.95
CA TRP A 170 -7.24 -33.20 -2.70
C TRP A 170 -7.75 -34.47 -2.03
N ALA A 171 -9.03 -34.51 -1.64
CA ALA A 171 -9.64 -35.72 -1.11
C ALA A 171 -9.77 -36.81 -2.19
N SER A 172 -9.74 -38.08 -1.76
CA SER A 172 -9.84 -39.24 -2.66
C SER A 172 -11.09 -39.21 -3.54
N GLY A 173 -10.96 -39.67 -4.79
CA GLY A 173 -12.10 -39.77 -5.71
C GLY A 173 -12.41 -38.48 -6.50
N GLY A 174 -11.41 -37.61 -6.69
CA GLY A 174 -11.56 -36.36 -7.46
C GLY A 174 -12.09 -35.19 -6.63
N GLY A 175 -11.93 -35.23 -5.31
CA GLY A 175 -12.38 -34.22 -4.36
C GLY A 175 -13.69 -34.57 -3.65
N ASN A 176 -13.85 -34.10 -2.41
CA ASN A 176 -15.03 -34.37 -1.59
C ASN A 176 -15.20 -33.31 -0.51
N VAL A 177 -16.40 -33.17 0.04
CA VAL A 177 -16.63 -32.32 1.22
C VAL A 177 -16.06 -33.03 2.45
N ARG A 178 -15.19 -32.33 3.19
CA ARG A 178 -14.49 -32.88 4.35
C ARG A 178 -14.47 -31.89 5.51
N VAL A 179 -14.74 -32.42 6.71
CA VAL A 179 -14.56 -31.69 7.98
C VAL A 179 -13.07 -31.60 8.30
N ILE A 180 -12.60 -30.40 8.62
CA ILE A 180 -11.20 -30.15 8.97
C ILE A 180 -11.04 -30.31 10.48
N THR A 181 -10.42 -31.41 10.91
CA THR A 181 -10.28 -31.74 12.34
C THR A 181 -9.01 -31.17 12.95
N ASP A 182 -7.94 -31.07 12.16
CA ASP A 182 -6.59 -30.77 12.63
C ASP A 182 -6.00 -29.55 11.88
N PRO A 183 -6.55 -28.33 12.06
CA PRO A 183 -6.05 -27.14 11.38
C PRO A 183 -4.61 -26.81 11.81
N THR A 184 -3.80 -26.30 10.87
CA THR A 184 -2.40 -25.97 11.14
C THR A 184 -2.29 -24.73 12.03
N LEU A 185 -1.86 -24.93 13.27
CA LEU A 185 -1.63 -23.81 14.21
C LEU A 185 -0.17 -23.35 14.26
N SER A 186 0.75 -24.05 13.59
CA SER A 186 2.19 -23.71 13.61
C SER A 186 2.42 -22.32 13.01
N PRO A 187 2.93 -21.33 13.78
CA PRO A 187 3.17 -19.98 13.27
C PRO A 187 4.26 -19.98 12.20
N VAL A 188 5.25 -20.87 12.28
CA VAL A 188 6.32 -20.99 11.28
C VAL A 188 5.72 -21.35 9.91
N LYS A 189 4.78 -22.30 9.88
CA LYS A 189 4.13 -22.71 8.64
C LYS A 189 3.20 -21.60 8.10
N ILE A 190 2.33 -21.06 8.96
CA ILE A 190 1.34 -20.05 8.55
C ILE A 190 2.01 -18.74 8.09
N PHE A 191 2.93 -18.19 8.88
CA PHE A 191 3.62 -16.94 8.49
C PHE A 191 4.70 -17.18 7.42
N GLY A 192 5.16 -18.42 7.21
CA GLY A 192 6.04 -18.78 6.10
C GLY A 192 5.42 -18.50 4.72
N TYR A 193 4.09 -18.58 4.59
CA TYR A 193 3.39 -18.20 3.36
C TYR A 193 3.56 -16.73 2.99
N LEU A 194 3.72 -15.81 3.97
CA LEU A 194 3.88 -14.37 3.72
C LEU A 194 5.21 -14.04 3.02
N ILE A 195 6.21 -14.91 3.15
CA ILE A 195 7.56 -14.71 2.60
C ILE A 195 7.92 -15.73 1.50
N GLY A 196 6.94 -16.49 1.01
CA GLY A 196 7.15 -17.48 -0.06
C GLY A 196 7.89 -18.75 0.37
N ALA A 197 7.98 -19.05 1.67
CA ALA A 197 8.65 -20.26 2.16
C ALA A 197 7.93 -21.55 1.75
N SER A 198 6.64 -21.47 1.39
CA SER A 198 5.81 -22.60 0.95
C SER A 198 5.67 -22.70 -0.57
N GLY A 199 6.28 -21.80 -1.35
CA GLY A 199 6.17 -21.78 -2.82
C GLY A 199 6.43 -20.39 -3.41
N SER A 200 6.76 -20.34 -4.71
CA SER A 200 7.03 -19.09 -5.45
C SER A 200 5.82 -18.17 -5.54
N GLU A 201 4.62 -18.72 -5.37
CA GLU A 201 3.34 -18.04 -5.46
C GLU A 201 2.96 -17.34 -4.13
N GLY A 202 3.85 -17.38 -3.13
CA GLY A 202 3.64 -16.75 -1.83
C GLY A 202 2.46 -17.37 -1.09
N MET A 203 1.52 -16.53 -0.64
CA MET A 203 0.29 -16.99 0.00
C MET A 203 -0.62 -17.82 -0.92
N ALA A 204 -0.54 -17.61 -2.24
CA ALA A 204 -1.34 -18.37 -3.19
C ALA A 204 -0.81 -19.80 -3.42
N ALA A 205 0.35 -20.14 -2.87
CA ALA A 205 0.89 -21.50 -2.87
C ALA A 205 0.22 -22.44 -1.84
N VAL A 206 -0.79 -21.97 -1.10
CA VAL A 206 -1.51 -22.83 -0.13
C VAL A 206 -2.19 -24.00 -0.83
N ASN A 207 -1.88 -25.22 -0.40
CA ASN A 207 -2.21 -26.44 -1.12
C ASN A 207 -2.96 -27.49 -0.28
N ASN A 208 -3.47 -27.10 0.89
CA ASN A 208 -4.29 -27.94 1.75
C ASN A 208 -5.22 -27.08 2.61
N LEU A 209 -6.33 -27.67 3.08
CA LEU A 209 -7.36 -26.93 3.82
C LEU A 209 -6.99 -26.72 5.29
N GLU A 210 -6.14 -27.55 5.87
CA GLU A 210 -5.63 -27.39 7.24
C GLU A 210 -4.89 -26.06 7.41
N ASP A 211 -4.07 -25.69 6.43
CA ASP A 211 -3.35 -24.42 6.38
C ASP A 211 -4.30 -23.25 6.11
N VAL A 212 -5.33 -23.43 5.26
CA VAL A 212 -6.36 -22.42 5.01
C VAL A 212 -7.14 -22.12 6.30
N VAL A 213 -7.66 -23.14 6.98
CA VAL A 213 -8.42 -22.98 8.22
C VAL A 213 -7.52 -22.47 9.34
N GLY A 214 -6.30 -23.01 9.47
CA GLY A 214 -5.29 -22.54 10.41
C GLY A 214 -4.94 -21.07 10.24
N GLY A 215 -4.75 -20.63 8.99
CA GLY A 215 -4.54 -19.23 8.65
C GLY A 215 -5.72 -18.33 9.05
N HIS A 216 -6.96 -18.81 8.86
CA HIS A 216 -8.16 -18.07 9.28
C HIS A 216 -8.32 -18.00 10.80
N ILE A 217 -7.89 -19.01 11.56
CA ILE A 217 -7.80 -18.95 13.03
C ILE A 217 -6.83 -17.85 13.45
N TRP A 218 -5.65 -17.80 12.83
CA TRP A 218 -4.65 -16.75 13.10
C TRP A 218 -5.17 -15.37 12.77
N ILE A 219 -5.68 -15.14 11.55
CA ILE A 219 -6.14 -13.80 11.15
C ILE A 219 -7.38 -13.36 11.93
N GLY A 220 -8.30 -14.29 12.23
CA GLY A 220 -9.47 -14.01 13.05
C GLY A 220 -9.07 -13.55 14.46
N SER A 221 -8.10 -14.24 15.07
CA SER A 221 -7.56 -13.90 16.38
C SER A 221 -6.80 -12.57 16.36
N ILE A 222 -5.97 -12.34 15.35
CA ILE A 222 -5.22 -11.07 15.17
C ILE A 222 -6.17 -9.89 15.01
N CYS A 223 -7.22 -10.04 14.19
CA CYS A 223 -8.23 -9.00 13.98
C CYS A 223 -8.99 -8.68 15.28
N ILE A 224 -9.42 -9.69 16.04
CA ILE A 224 -10.12 -9.46 17.33
C ILE A 224 -9.18 -8.79 18.34
N ALA A 225 -7.96 -9.30 18.51
CA ALA A 225 -6.98 -8.73 19.42
C ALA A 225 -6.58 -7.29 19.03
N GLY A 226 -6.31 -7.06 17.75
CA GLY A 226 -6.05 -5.74 17.19
C GLY A 226 -7.24 -4.79 17.33
N GLY A 227 -8.46 -5.32 17.22
CA GLY A 227 -9.69 -4.56 17.44
C GLY A 227 -9.83 -4.06 18.87
N PHE A 228 -9.63 -4.94 19.86
CA PHE A 228 -9.56 -4.54 21.28
C PHE A 228 -8.43 -3.55 21.53
N TRP A 229 -7.24 -3.79 20.97
CA TRP A 229 -6.11 -2.87 21.08
C TRP A 229 -6.49 -1.46 20.58
N HIS A 230 -7.10 -1.34 19.40
CA HIS A 230 -7.50 -0.05 18.84
C HIS A 230 -8.62 0.64 19.62
N ILE A 231 -9.52 -0.10 20.27
CA ILE A 231 -10.54 0.48 21.15
C ILE A 231 -9.92 0.99 22.45
N LEU A 232 -8.92 0.30 22.98
CA LEU A 232 -8.33 0.57 24.30
C LEU A 232 -7.12 1.53 24.25
N THR A 233 -6.63 1.88 23.06
CA THR A 233 -5.43 2.71 22.89
C THR A 233 -5.69 3.91 21.99
N LYS A 234 -4.70 4.80 21.92
CA LYS A 234 -4.70 5.99 21.06
C LYS A 234 -3.48 5.95 20.15
N PRO A 235 -3.51 6.60 18.97
CA PRO A 235 -2.36 6.64 18.09
C PRO A 235 -1.13 7.23 18.80
N PHE A 236 -0.02 6.51 18.74
CA PHE A 236 1.26 6.97 19.29
C PHE A 236 1.79 8.20 18.53
N ASN A 237 2.67 8.98 19.16
CA ASN A 237 3.22 10.22 18.59
C ASN A 237 3.82 10.03 17.20
N TRP A 238 4.63 9.00 17.02
CA TRP A 238 5.26 8.72 15.72
C TRP A 238 4.23 8.49 14.61
N ALA A 239 3.08 7.86 14.91
CA ALA A 239 2.03 7.64 13.92
C ALA A 239 1.31 8.94 13.59
N ARG A 240 1.08 9.78 14.61
CA ARG A 240 0.48 11.11 14.46
C ARG A 240 1.34 12.07 13.63
N GLU A 241 2.66 11.90 13.68
CA GLU A 241 3.61 12.72 12.93
C GLU A 241 3.76 12.33 11.45
N VAL A 242 3.38 11.10 11.08
CA VAL A 242 3.59 10.56 9.72
C VAL A 242 2.30 10.49 8.89
N LEU A 243 1.15 10.33 9.55
CA LEU A 243 -0.14 10.14 8.90
C LEU A 243 -0.93 11.45 8.82
N VAL A 244 -1.83 11.53 7.83
CA VAL A 244 -2.77 12.65 7.65
C VAL A 244 -4.12 12.22 8.21
N TYR A 245 -4.68 13.01 9.13
CA TYR A 245 -5.93 12.70 9.83
C TYR A 245 -7.09 13.47 9.21
N SER A 246 -7.64 12.94 8.10
CA SER A 246 -8.82 13.49 7.44
C SER A 246 -9.62 12.39 6.75
N GLY A 247 -10.91 12.63 6.52
CA GLY A 247 -11.78 11.66 5.83
C GLY A 247 -11.26 11.27 4.44
N GLU A 248 -10.69 12.23 3.69
CA GLU A 248 -10.09 11.94 2.37
C GLU A 248 -8.79 11.13 2.48
N ALA A 249 -7.98 11.35 3.52
CA ALA A 249 -6.79 10.53 3.78
C ALA A 249 -7.18 9.08 4.14
N TYR A 250 -8.14 8.87 5.04
CA TYR A 250 -8.60 7.53 5.41
C TYR A 250 -9.22 6.77 4.23
N LEU A 251 -9.98 7.47 3.37
CA LEU A 251 -10.45 6.93 2.10
C LEU A 251 -9.26 6.50 1.23
N SER A 252 -8.24 7.34 1.09
CA SER A 252 -7.06 7.02 0.28
C SER A 252 -6.31 5.77 0.80
N TYR A 253 -6.15 5.62 2.12
CA TYR A 253 -5.49 4.45 2.70
C TYR A 253 -6.28 3.17 2.39
N SER A 254 -7.60 3.24 2.51
CA SER A 254 -8.50 2.13 2.20
C SER A 254 -8.47 1.78 0.71
N LEU A 255 -8.46 2.77 -0.19
CA LEU A 255 -8.35 2.53 -1.64
C LEU A 255 -7.03 1.82 -2.01
N GLY A 256 -5.92 2.19 -1.35
CA GLY A 256 -4.63 1.53 -1.56
C GLY A 256 -4.67 0.07 -1.09
N ALA A 257 -5.28 -0.20 0.06
CA ALA A 257 -5.47 -1.56 0.56
C ALA A 257 -6.38 -2.39 -0.36
N LEU A 258 -7.50 -1.83 -0.85
CA LEU A 258 -8.39 -2.52 -1.81
C LEU A 258 -7.70 -2.78 -3.15
N ALA A 259 -6.85 -1.88 -3.63
CA ALA A 259 -6.06 -2.11 -4.84
C ALA A 259 -5.12 -3.31 -4.67
N TYR A 260 -4.40 -3.39 -3.54
CA TYR A 260 -3.57 -4.55 -3.24
C TYR A 260 -4.41 -5.84 -3.17
N MET A 261 -5.51 -5.83 -2.43
CA MET A 261 -6.40 -7.00 -2.29
C MET A 261 -6.97 -7.44 -3.64
N GLY A 262 -7.35 -6.51 -4.52
CA GLY A 262 -7.88 -6.84 -5.85
C GLY A 262 -6.82 -7.42 -6.80
N ILE A 263 -5.59 -6.87 -6.81
CA ILE A 263 -4.47 -7.47 -7.56
C ILE A 263 -4.19 -8.88 -7.03
N PHE A 264 -4.14 -9.02 -5.70
CA PHE A 264 -3.86 -10.30 -5.07
C PHE A 264 -4.98 -11.32 -5.34
N ALA A 265 -6.26 -10.94 -5.28
CA ALA A 265 -7.38 -11.81 -5.62
C ALA A 265 -7.34 -12.26 -7.10
N ALA A 266 -7.01 -11.34 -8.03
CA ALA A 266 -6.84 -11.66 -9.44
C ALA A 266 -5.71 -12.66 -9.67
N TYR A 267 -4.60 -12.53 -8.93
CA TYR A 267 -3.51 -13.50 -8.97
C TYR A 267 -3.92 -14.84 -8.34
N PHE A 268 -4.54 -14.83 -7.16
CA PHE A 268 -4.93 -16.02 -6.41
C PHE A 268 -5.87 -16.93 -7.22
N VAL A 269 -6.90 -16.36 -7.84
CA VAL A 269 -7.85 -17.12 -8.66
C VAL A 269 -7.21 -17.69 -9.92
N MET A 270 -6.07 -17.16 -10.38
CA MET A 270 -5.39 -17.67 -11.57
C MET A 270 -4.43 -18.81 -11.26
N VAL A 271 -3.87 -18.89 -10.05
CA VAL A 271 -2.77 -19.81 -9.73
C VAL A 271 -3.11 -20.88 -8.69
N ASN A 272 -4.17 -20.69 -7.89
CA ASN A 272 -4.52 -21.62 -6.84
C ASN A 272 -5.66 -22.57 -7.27
N ASP A 273 -5.49 -23.86 -7.03
CA ASP A 273 -6.46 -24.94 -7.27
C ASP A 273 -7.08 -25.51 -5.99
N THR A 274 -6.68 -25.00 -4.81
CA THR A 274 -7.14 -25.50 -3.52
C THR A 274 -8.40 -24.79 -3.05
N VAL A 275 -8.37 -23.46 -2.94
CA VAL A 275 -9.54 -22.64 -2.56
C VAL A 275 -10.33 -22.14 -3.77
N TYR A 276 -9.78 -22.33 -4.97
CA TYR A 276 -10.49 -22.27 -6.24
C TYR A 276 -10.37 -23.61 -6.95
N PRO A 277 -11.14 -24.65 -6.56
CA PRO A 277 -11.07 -25.97 -7.16
C PRO A 277 -11.31 -25.97 -8.67
N GLU A 278 -10.48 -26.67 -9.43
CA GLU A 278 -10.62 -26.72 -10.90
C GLU A 278 -11.97 -27.28 -11.35
N VAL A 279 -12.56 -28.20 -10.58
CA VAL A 279 -13.89 -28.76 -10.84
C VAL A 279 -15.01 -27.70 -10.89
N PHE A 280 -14.84 -26.57 -10.20
CA PHE A 280 -15.81 -25.47 -10.20
C PHE A 280 -15.39 -24.28 -11.04
N TYR A 281 -14.09 -23.96 -11.06
CA TYR A 281 -13.56 -22.73 -11.67
C TYR A 281 -12.87 -22.93 -13.01
N GLY A 282 -12.58 -24.18 -13.40
CA GLY A 282 -11.81 -24.54 -14.59
C GLY A 282 -10.32 -24.70 -14.28
N PRO A 283 -9.52 -25.17 -15.25
CA PRO A 283 -8.10 -25.42 -15.05
C PRO A 283 -7.30 -24.16 -14.67
N VAL A 284 -6.29 -24.31 -13.82
CA VAL A 284 -5.38 -23.23 -13.41
C VAL A 284 -4.72 -22.60 -14.63
N GLY A 285 -4.54 -21.28 -14.60
CA GLY A 285 -3.89 -20.54 -15.69
C GLY A 285 -4.73 -20.34 -16.96
N THR A 286 -5.98 -20.84 -17.00
CA THR A 286 -6.83 -20.71 -18.20
C THR A 286 -7.81 -19.54 -18.10
N LEU A 287 -7.79 -18.69 -19.13
CA LEU A 287 -8.77 -17.60 -19.29
C LEU A 287 -10.02 -18.06 -20.04
N GLU A 288 -9.88 -19.03 -20.92
CA GLU A 288 -10.97 -19.63 -21.69
C GLU A 288 -11.20 -21.06 -21.22
N ALA A 289 -12.46 -21.43 -21.03
CA ALA A 289 -12.86 -22.78 -20.67
C ALA A 289 -13.06 -23.66 -21.92
N SER A 290 -13.62 -23.07 -22.98
CA SER A 290 -13.74 -23.65 -24.32
C SER A 290 -13.73 -22.53 -25.37
N ASP A 291 -13.67 -22.88 -26.67
CA ASP A 291 -13.63 -21.90 -27.77
C ASP A 291 -14.74 -20.83 -27.63
N GLY A 292 -14.32 -19.58 -27.36
CA GLY A 292 -15.23 -18.44 -27.22
C GLY A 292 -15.97 -18.34 -25.87
N ILE A 293 -15.67 -19.19 -24.89
CA ILE A 293 -16.24 -19.17 -23.54
C ILE A 293 -15.14 -18.83 -22.53
N VAL A 294 -15.24 -17.65 -21.92
CA VAL A 294 -14.34 -17.22 -20.84
C VAL A 294 -14.68 -17.98 -19.55
N SER A 295 -13.66 -18.56 -18.91
CA SER A 295 -13.82 -19.35 -17.68
C SER A 295 -14.20 -18.46 -16.49
N ALA A 296 -14.70 -19.08 -15.41
CA ALA A 296 -14.94 -18.37 -14.16
C ALA A 296 -13.66 -17.70 -13.62
N ARG A 297 -12.49 -18.37 -13.76
CA ARG A 297 -11.18 -17.77 -13.44
C ARG A 297 -10.90 -16.55 -14.28
N GLY A 298 -11.10 -16.63 -15.59
CA GLY A 298 -10.87 -15.53 -16.53
C GLY A 298 -11.70 -14.30 -16.17
N TRP A 299 -13.00 -14.47 -15.92
CA TRP A 299 -13.88 -13.37 -15.51
C TRP A 299 -13.48 -12.76 -14.16
N LEU A 300 -13.24 -13.60 -13.15
CA LEU A 300 -12.86 -13.14 -11.82
C LEU A 300 -11.50 -12.41 -11.86
N ALA A 301 -10.49 -12.98 -12.52
CA ALA A 301 -9.17 -12.37 -12.63
C ALA A 301 -9.21 -11.01 -13.34
N ALA A 302 -9.87 -10.95 -14.50
CA ALA A 302 -9.98 -9.73 -15.29
C ALA A 302 -10.72 -8.62 -14.52
N PHE A 303 -11.86 -8.96 -13.92
CA PHE A 303 -12.65 -8.01 -13.14
C PHE A 303 -11.85 -7.45 -11.96
N HIS A 304 -11.27 -8.33 -11.13
CA HIS A 304 -10.53 -7.90 -9.94
C HIS A 304 -9.30 -7.08 -10.31
N PHE A 305 -8.57 -7.45 -11.37
CA PHE A 305 -7.40 -6.69 -11.81
C PHE A 305 -7.77 -5.30 -12.33
N VAL A 306 -8.77 -5.19 -13.20
CA VAL A 306 -9.20 -3.90 -13.77
C VAL A 306 -9.67 -2.96 -12.67
N PHE A 307 -10.52 -3.44 -11.76
CA PHE A 307 -10.97 -2.61 -10.64
C PHE A 307 -9.80 -2.27 -9.72
N ALA A 308 -8.91 -3.21 -9.38
CA ALA A 308 -7.77 -2.90 -8.53
C ALA A 308 -6.88 -1.76 -9.08
N VAL A 309 -6.67 -1.71 -10.40
CA VAL A 309 -5.95 -0.61 -11.06
C VAL A 309 -6.72 0.72 -10.93
N LEU A 310 -8.04 0.70 -11.09
CA LEU A 310 -8.88 1.90 -10.87
C LEU A 310 -8.82 2.37 -9.41
N PHE A 311 -8.86 1.44 -8.45
CA PHE A 311 -8.70 1.72 -7.02
C PHE A 311 -7.30 2.28 -6.71
N LEU A 312 -6.26 1.81 -7.40
CA LEU A 312 -4.90 2.35 -7.27
C LEU A 312 -4.82 3.80 -7.78
N PHE A 313 -5.44 4.11 -8.91
CA PHE A 313 -5.53 5.50 -9.37
C PHE A 313 -6.35 6.37 -8.41
N GLY A 314 -7.43 5.83 -7.84
CA GLY A 314 -8.19 6.48 -6.78
C GLY A 314 -7.34 6.76 -5.53
N HIS A 315 -6.53 5.80 -5.09
CA HIS A 315 -5.58 5.96 -3.99
C HIS A 315 -4.61 7.11 -4.27
N ILE A 316 -3.94 7.10 -5.42
CA ILE A 316 -2.97 8.14 -5.80
C ILE A 316 -3.65 9.51 -5.84
N TRP A 317 -4.82 9.60 -6.46
CA TRP A 317 -5.60 10.83 -6.55
C TRP A 317 -5.95 11.41 -5.17
N HIS A 318 -6.56 10.61 -4.30
CA HIS A 318 -6.99 11.07 -2.98
C HIS A 318 -5.83 11.30 -2.02
N ALA A 319 -4.78 10.48 -2.06
CA ALA A 319 -3.61 10.64 -1.21
C ALA A 319 -2.84 11.94 -1.55
N ILE A 320 -2.66 12.25 -2.84
CA ILE A 320 -2.05 13.51 -3.27
C ILE A 320 -2.91 14.69 -2.80
N ARG A 321 -4.23 14.63 -2.99
CA ARG A 321 -5.13 15.70 -2.57
C ARG A 321 -5.15 15.92 -1.05
N ALA A 322 -5.19 14.85 -0.26
CA ALA A 322 -5.16 14.93 1.19
C ALA A 322 -3.84 15.53 1.69
N ARG A 323 -2.70 15.06 1.16
CA ARG A 323 -1.36 15.55 1.52
C ARG A 323 -1.13 16.99 1.05
N GLY A 324 -1.60 17.34 -0.14
CA GLY A 324 -1.56 18.71 -0.65
C GLY A 324 -2.34 19.67 0.23
N ALA A 325 -3.56 19.30 0.63
CA ALA A 325 -4.38 20.10 1.52
C ALA A 325 -3.72 20.30 2.90
N GLU A 326 -3.08 19.26 3.45
CA GLU A 326 -2.31 19.35 4.71
C GLU A 326 -1.11 20.29 4.57
N ALA A 327 -0.41 20.26 3.43
CA ALA A 327 0.71 21.14 3.14
C ALA A 327 0.28 22.55 2.65
N GLY A 328 -1.02 22.88 2.68
CA GLY A 328 -1.55 24.18 2.31
C GLY A 328 -1.73 24.44 0.81
N PHE A 329 -1.61 23.43 -0.04
CA PHE A 329 -1.89 23.52 -1.48
C PHE A 329 -3.38 23.33 -1.78
N ASP A 330 -4.00 24.27 -2.49
CA ASP A 330 -5.35 24.10 -3.04
C ASP A 330 -5.30 23.70 -4.52
N PHE A 331 -5.21 22.40 -4.79
CA PHE A 331 -5.24 21.87 -6.16
C PHE A 331 -6.53 22.20 -6.92
N LYS A 332 -7.64 22.56 -6.23
CA LYS A 332 -8.86 23.00 -6.92
C LYS A 332 -8.71 24.38 -7.55
N LYS A 333 -7.75 25.19 -7.08
CA LYS A 333 -7.38 26.48 -7.65
C LYS A 333 -6.21 26.40 -8.63
N GLY A 334 -5.70 25.19 -8.90
CA GLY A 334 -4.50 25.00 -9.73
C GLY A 334 -3.20 25.41 -9.03
N GLU A 335 -3.20 25.49 -7.70
CA GLU A 335 -2.01 25.81 -6.92
C GLU A 335 -1.04 24.63 -6.94
N LEU A 336 -0.17 24.60 -7.96
CA LEU A 336 0.95 23.67 -8.09
C LEU A 336 2.25 24.24 -7.51
N ILE A 337 2.26 25.56 -7.28
CA ILE A 337 3.40 26.34 -6.87
C ILE A 337 2.91 27.42 -5.90
N ILE A 338 3.50 27.48 -4.70
CA ILE A 338 3.26 28.55 -3.73
C ILE A 338 4.58 29.20 -3.32
N PRO A 339 4.62 30.50 -3.00
CA PRO A 339 5.82 31.11 -2.40
C PRO A 339 6.14 30.42 -1.08
N ARG A 340 7.37 29.93 -0.90
CA ARG A 340 7.78 29.26 0.35
C ARG A 340 7.78 30.20 1.56
N SER A 341 7.98 31.49 1.31
CA SER A 341 7.91 32.56 2.30
C SER A 341 7.57 33.89 1.61
N ASN A 342 8.58 34.70 1.32
CA ASN A 342 8.47 35.99 0.68
C ASN A 342 8.52 35.82 -0.86
N PRO A 343 7.48 36.21 -1.63
CA PRO A 343 7.44 36.08 -3.09
C PRO A 343 8.64 36.72 -3.80
N GLN A 344 9.26 37.73 -3.19
CA GLN A 344 10.42 38.46 -3.71
C GLN A 344 11.74 37.67 -3.62
N VAL A 345 11.76 36.54 -2.89
CA VAL A 345 12.94 35.66 -2.73
C VAL A 345 13.07 34.67 -3.90
N GLY A 346 12.01 34.46 -4.69
CA GLY A 346 12.03 33.55 -5.84
C GLY A 346 12.06 32.06 -5.48
N ASP A 347 11.85 31.71 -4.20
CA ASP A 347 11.77 30.33 -3.73
C ASP A 347 10.33 29.81 -3.79
N LEU A 348 10.15 28.79 -4.63
CA LEU A 348 8.86 28.22 -4.99
C LEU A 348 8.72 26.85 -4.32
N ALA A 349 7.75 26.72 -3.43
CA ALA A 349 7.35 25.43 -2.88
C ALA A 349 6.43 24.71 -3.86
N THR A 350 6.77 23.47 -4.16
CA THR A 350 6.01 22.54 -5.01
C THR A 350 5.70 21.27 -4.22
N PRO A 351 4.67 20.51 -4.63
CA PRO A 351 4.36 19.21 -4.04
C PRO A 351 5.53 18.21 -4.07
N ILE A 352 6.57 18.44 -4.90
CA ILE A 352 7.76 17.58 -4.96
C ILE A 352 8.83 18.08 -3.99
N ASN A 353 9.28 19.33 -4.11
CA ASN A 353 10.44 19.83 -3.35
C ASN A 353 10.13 20.09 -1.86
N SER A 354 8.84 20.23 -1.53
CA SER A 354 8.35 20.47 -0.18
C SER A 354 7.63 19.26 0.40
N SER A 355 7.69 18.09 -0.28
CA SER A 355 7.17 16.84 0.27
C SER A 355 8.03 16.30 1.40
N ASP A 356 7.42 15.59 2.33
CA ASP A 356 8.13 14.89 3.41
C ASP A 356 9.18 13.92 2.87
N ILE A 357 8.93 13.26 1.74
CA ILE A 357 9.90 12.35 1.12
C ILE A 357 11.14 13.12 0.71
N SER A 358 10.99 14.21 -0.05
CA SER A 358 12.11 15.05 -0.47
C SER A 358 12.82 15.65 0.73
N LEU A 359 12.08 16.16 1.71
CA LEU A 359 12.66 16.78 2.90
C LEU A 359 13.36 15.75 3.79
N ASN A 360 12.81 14.55 4.00
CA ASN A 360 13.47 13.48 4.75
C ASN A 360 14.67 12.91 3.99
N PHE A 361 14.58 12.75 2.66
CA PHE A 361 15.72 12.35 1.86
C PHE A 361 16.86 13.37 2.00
N LEU A 362 16.56 14.65 1.81
CA LEU A 362 17.52 15.74 1.97
C LEU A 362 18.10 15.76 3.39
N LYS A 363 17.27 15.71 4.43
CA LYS A 363 17.71 15.66 5.84
C LYS A 363 18.68 14.51 6.13
N ASN A 364 18.53 13.38 5.43
CA ASN A 364 19.40 12.20 5.63
C ASN A 364 20.67 12.20 4.78
N LEU A 365 20.79 13.10 3.79
CA LEU A 365 22.03 13.26 3.03
C LEU A 365 23.17 13.70 3.96
N PRO A 366 24.40 13.19 3.78
CA PRO A 366 25.52 13.48 4.69
C PRO A 366 25.79 14.98 4.87
N ILE A 367 25.54 15.80 3.85
CA ILE A 367 25.73 17.25 3.93
C ILE A 367 24.74 17.97 4.87
N TYR A 368 23.52 17.44 5.03
CA TYR A 368 22.45 18.04 5.85
C TYR A 368 22.20 17.29 7.16
N ARG A 369 22.64 16.02 7.27
CA ARG A 369 22.42 15.17 8.45
C ARG A 369 22.89 15.83 9.76
N PRO A 370 22.06 15.96 10.80
CA PRO A 370 22.49 16.58 12.05
C PRO A 370 23.57 15.75 12.77
N GLY A 371 24.43 16.40 13.57
CA GLY A 371 25.43 15.72 14.40
C GLY A 371 26.73 15.26 13.71
N LEU A 372 26.84 15.34 12.38
CA LEU A 372 28.09 15.02 11.68
C LEU A 372 29.09 16.19 11.68
N SER A 373 30.36 15.87 11.97
CA SER A 373 31.48 16.82 11.83
C SER A 373 31.73 17.18 10.36
N PRO A 374 32.27 18.37 10.03
CA PRO A 374 32.61 18.72 8.65
C PRO A 374 33.53 17.70 7.96
N LEU A 375 34.47 17.12 8.71
CA LEU A 375 35.37 16.08 8.24
C LEU A 375 34.62 14.80 7.87
N SER A 376 33.75 14.30 8.75
CA SER A 376 32.93 13.10 8.47
C SER A 376 32.06 13.28 7.24
N ARG A 377 31.46 14.46 7.07
CA ARG A 377 30.65 14.80 5.89
C ARG A 377 31.49 14.76 4.62
N GLY A 378 32.65 15.42 4.64
CA GLY A 378 33.57 15.46 3.50
C GLY A 378 34.02 14.05 3.13
N LEU A 379 34.39 13.23 4.11
CA LEU A 379 34.83 11.86 3.90
C LEU A 379 33.73 10.98 3.27
N GLU A 380 32.52 10.94 3.84
CA GLU A 380 31.39 10.12 3.35
C GLU A 380 31.00 10.53 1.92
N ILE A 381 30.90 11.84 1.66
CA ILE A 381 30.58 12.37 0.33
C ILE A 381 31.71 12.08 -0.65
N GLY A 382 32.95 12.30 -0.25
CA GLY A 382 34.14 12.02 -1.06
C GLY A 382 34.17 10.56 -1.47
N MET A 383 34.10 9.62 -0.50
CA MET A 383 34.13 8.18 -0.76
C MET A 383 33.07 7.75 -1.77
N ALA A 384 31.83 8.22 -1.62
CA ALA A 384 30.75 7.91 -2.56
C ALA A 384 31.06 8.38 -3.98
N HIS A 385 31.53 9.63 -4.14
CA HIS A 385 31.86 10.18 -5.46
C HIS A 385 33.05 9.46 -6.10
N GLY A 386 34.11 9.22 -5.32
CA GLY A 386 35.29 8.49 -5.79
C GLY A 386 34.94 7.07 -6.27
N TYR A 387 34.17 6.35 -5.46
CA TYR A 387 33.71 5.00 -5.78
C TYR A 387 32.89 4.95 -7.07
N PHE A 388 31.94 5.87 -7.22
CA PHE A 388 31.01 5.87 -8.34
C PHE A 388 31.66 6.32 -9.66
N ILE A 389 32.48 7.37 -9.61
CA ILE A 389 33.06 8.02 -10.80
C ILE A 389 34.13 7.15 -11.48
N PHE A 390 34.78 6.25 -10.74
CA PHE A 390 35.73 5.28 -11.30
C PHE A 390 35.13 4.48 -12.47
N GLY A 391 33.90 3.96 -12.32
CA GLY A 391 33.25 3.10 -13.30
C GLY A 391 33.11 3.73 -14.70
N PRO A 392 32.50 4.93 -14.82
CA PRO A 392 32.42 5.66 -16.07
C PRO A 392 33.78 5.88 -16.75
N PHE A 393 34.82 6.28 -16.01
CA PHE A 393 36.14 6.47 -16.62
C PHE A 393 36.80 5.17 -17.07
N ALA A 394 36.65 4.09 -16.30
CA ALA A 394 37.21 2.79 -16.65
C ALA A 394 36.50 2.15 -17.86
N LYS A 395 35.18 2.32 -17.98
CA LYS A 395 34.36 1.64 -19.02
C LYS A 395 34.10 2.49 -20.26
N LEU A 396 34.01 3.80 -20.13
CA LEU A 396 33.68 4.71 -21.23
C LEU A 396 34.85 5.61 -21.64
N GLY A 397 35.99 5.50 -20.94
CA GLY A 397 37.18 6.28 -21.24
C GLY A 397 37.85 5.90 -22.57
N PRO A 398 38.76 6.75 -23.08
CA PRO A 398 39.50 6.49 -24.32
C PRO A 398 40.36 5.21 -24.29
N LEU A 399 40.78 4.78 -23.10
CA LEU A 399 41.63 3.61 -22.87
C LEU A 399 40.85 2.36 -22.43
N ARG A 400 39.52 2.36 -22.55
CA ARG A 400 38.63 1.26 -22.07
C ARG A 400 38.95 -0.12 -22.65
N ASP A 401 39.50 -0.18 -23.86
CA ASP A 401 39.82 -1.43 -24.58
C ASP A 401 41.29 -1.85 -24.39
N SER A 402 42.02 -1.19 -23.48
CA SER A 402 43.43 -1.48 -23.20
C SER A 402 43.62 -2.30 -21.91
N GLN A 403 44.76 -2.96 -21.77
CA GLN A 403 45.14 -3.67 -20.54
C GLN A 403 45.28 -2.73 -19.33
N THR A 404 45.42 -1.43 -19.56
CA THR A 404 45.56 -0.40 -18.52
C THR A 404 44.26 0.37 -18.27
N ALA A 405 43.11 -0.08 -18.81
CA ALA A 405 41.81 0.59 -18.69
C ALA A 405 41.44 0.97 -17.24
N ASN A 406 41.58 0.03 -16.30
CA ASN A 406 41.26 0.27 -14.89
C ASN A 406 42.24 1.26 -14.24
N LEU A 407 43.53 1.19 -14.59
CA LEU A 407 44.56 2.11 -14.07
C LEU A 407 44.34 3.55 -14.60
N ALA A 408 44.02 3.68 -15.88
CA ALA A 408 43.63 4.95 -16.48
C ALA A 408 42.34 5.49 -15.84
N GLY A 409 41.36 4.62 -15.59
CA GLY A 409 40.08 4.97 -14.97
C GLY A 409 40.23 5.53 -13.55
N VAL A 410 41.02 4.87 -12.69
CA VAL A 410 41.26 5.35 -11.33
C VAL A 410 42.06 6.65 -11.32
N THR A 411 43.03 6.80 -12.22
CA THR A 411 43.83 8.03 -12.34
C THR A 411 42.94 9.21 -12.76
N ALA A 412 42.06 8.99 -13.75
CA ALA A 412 41.10 10.01 -14.20
C ALA A 412 40.08 10.37 -13.12
N ALA A 413 39.57 9.38 -12.36
CA ALA A 413 38.68 9.62 -11.24
C ALA A 413 39.34 10.46 -10.14
N ILE A 414 40.57 10.12 -9.73
CA ILE A 414 41.34 10.91 -8.75
C ILE A 414 41.59 12.33 -9.27
N ALA A 415 41.97 12.49 -10.54
CA ALA A 415 42.17 13.80 -11.14
C ALA A 415 40.89 14.66 -11.09
N LEU A 416 39.72 14.08 -11.38
CA LEU A 416 38.45 14.79 -11.27
C LEU A 416 38.12 15.15 -9.82
N ILE A 417 38.38 14.27 -8.86
CA ILE A 417 38.20 14.57 -7.42
C ILE A 417 39.12 15.72 -6.98
N VAL A 418 40.37 15.78 -7.45
CA VAL A 418 41.28 16.90 -7.18
C VAL A 418 40.71 18.21 -7.74
N ILE A 419 40.25 18.20 -8.99
CA ILE A 419 39.63 19.38 -9.61
C ILE A 419 38.39 19.83 -8.83
N ALA A 420 37.51 18.89 -8.46
CA ALA A 420 36.34 19.18 -7.65
C ALA A 420 36.72 19.74 -6.27
N THR A 421 37.77 19.21 -5.63
CA THR A 421 38.29 19.71 -4.35
C THR A 421 38.82 21.14 -4.47
N ILE A 422 39.53 21.47 -5.55
CA ILE A 422 39.98 22.83 -5.82
C ILE A 422 38.76 23.76 -5.96
N GLY A 423 37.74 23.34 -6.72
CA GLY A 423 36.48 24.06 -6.83
C GLY A 423 35.79 24.30 -5.49
N LEU A 424 35.71 23.27 -4.65
CA LEU A 424 35.18 23.37 -3.28
C LEU A 424 35.99 24.34 -2.43
N SER A 425 37.32 24.32 -2.54
CA SER A 425 38.22 25.20 -1.79
C SER A 425 38.08 26.67 -2.21
N ILE A 426 37.96 26.93 -3.52
CA ILE A 426 37.68 28.26 -4.06
C ILE A 426 36.33 28.76 -3.55
N TYR A 427 35.28 27.94 -3.65
CA TYR A 427 33.95 28.28 -3.14
C TYR A 427 33.98 28.63 -1.66
N GLY A 428 34.64 27.82 -0.83
CA GLY A 428 34.75 28.06 0.60
C GLY A 428 35.45 29.37 0.92
N THR A 429 36.54 29.65 0.21
CA THR A 429 37.30 30.89 0.36
C THR A 429 36.45 32.10 0.00
N VAL A 430 35.79 32.08 -1.15
CA VAL A 430 34.98 33.23 -1.65
C VAL A 430 33.69 33.43 -0.84
N THR A 431 33.13 32.36 -0.28
CA THR A 431 31.83 32.39 0.40
C THR A 431 31.98 32.73 1.88
N PHE A 432 33.00 32.18 2.55
CA PHE A 432 33.09 32.21 4.02
C PHE A 432 34.22 33.07 4.58
N LYS A 433 35.26 33.43 3.80
CA LYS A 433 36.22 34.48 4.22
C LYS A 433 35.62 35.86 3.94
N LYS A 434 35.04 36.47 4.98
CA LYS A 434 34.40 37.79 4.93
C LYS A 434 35.40 38.96 5.04
N GLU A 435 36.51 38.94 4.30
CA GLU A 435 37.54 39.98 4.45
C GLU A 435 37.16 41.34 3.79
N LEU A 436 36.16 41.37 2.90
CA LEU A 436 35.71 42.60 2.19
C LEU A 436 34.18 42.63 1.95
N GLN A 437 33.35 42.63 2.99
CA GLN A 437 31.91 42.90 2.85
C GLN A 437 31.59 44.35 3.24
N THR A 438 31.41 45.23 2.24
CA THR A 438 30.95 46.63 2.43
C THR A 438 29.44 46.79 2.21
N VAL A 439 28.77 45.81 1.60
CA VAL A 439 27.31 45.76 1.38
C VAL A 439 26.82 44.33 1.65
N PRO A 440 25.70 44.13 2.37
CA PRO A 440 25.08 42.82 2.52
C PRO A 440 24.70 42.24 1.14
N ARG A 441 25.23 41.08 0.77
CA ARG A 441 24.77 40.38 -0.44
C ARG A 441 23.30 40.01 -0.27
N PRO A 442 22.41 40.31 -1.22
CA PRO A 442 21.06 39.79 -1.19
C PRO A 442 21.13 38.27 -1.28
N THR A 443 20.49 37.57 -0.35
CA THR A 443 20.30 36.12 -0.38
C THR A 443 19.31 35.79 -1.49
N PHE A 444 19.81 35.62 -2.72
CA PHE A 444 18.99 35.25 -3.89
C PHE A 444 18.64 33.76 -3.96
N VAL A 445 19.10 32.95 -3.01
CA VAL A 445 18.76 31.52 -2.93
C VAL A 445 18.62 31.15 -1.46
N THR A 446 17.38 31.01 -0.98
CA THR A 446 17.12 30.30 0.26
C THR A 446 17.47 28.84 0.02
N ARG A 447 18.63 28.44 0.54
CA ARG A 447 19.09 27.06 0.56
C ARG A 447 18.07 26.21 1.34
N VAL A 448 18.13 24.89 1.11
CA VAL A 448 17.49 23.87 1.97
C VAL A 448 17.54 24.33 3.44
N PRO A 449 16.42 24.29 4.19
CA PRO A 449 16.18 25.19 5.33
C PRO A 449 17.22 25.14 6.47
N GLU A 450 18.06 24.11 6.55
CA GLU A 450 18.93 23.87 7.70
C GLU A 450 20.27 23.27 7.24
N VAL A 451 21.12 24.09 6.60
CA VAL A 451 22.53 23.72 6.46
C VAL A 451 23.20 23.83 7.83
N PRO A 452 23.85 22.79 8.37
CA PRO A 452 24.49 22.87 9.68
C PRO A 452 25.52 24.00 9.77
N GLU A 453 25.47 24.82 10.83
CA GLU A 453 26.38 25.96 11.01
C GLU A 453 27.86 25.56 10.94
N THR A 454 28.17 24.32 11.33
CA THR A 454 29.52 23.75 11.32
C THR A 454 30.17 23.76 9.94
N ILE A 455 29.40 23.72 8.84
CA ILE A 455 29.94 23.81 7.47
C ILE A 455 29.74 25.18 6.84
N GLN A 456 29.22 26.16 7.58
CA GLN A 456 29.01 27.53 7.11
C GLN A 456 30.16 28.47 7.55
N THR A 457 31.29 27.92 7.95
CA THR A 457 32.51 28.64 8.34
C THR A 457 33.66 28.32 7.39
N ALA A 458 34.64 29.21 7.26
CA ALA A 458 35.81 28.97 6.42
C ALA A 458 36.59 27.72 6.88
N ASP A 459 36.77 27.57 8.19
CA ASP A 459 37.48 26.42 8.78
C ASP A 459 36.72 25.11 8.59
N GLY A 460 35.42 25.11 8.87
CA GLY A 460 34.57 23.93 8.68
C GLY A 460 34.51 23.50 7.22
N TRP A 461 34.39 24.45 6.29
CA TRP A 461 34.41 24.14 4.86
C TRP A 461 35.78 23.66 4.37
N SER A 462 36.87 24.18 4.94
CA SER A 462 38.22 23.70 4.64
C SER A 462 38.41 22.24 5.08
N GLN A 463 37.97 21.88 6.29
CA GLN A 463 37.97 20.50 6.78
C GLN A 463 37.13 19.58 5.89
N PHE A 464 35.94 20.05 5.48
CA PHE A 464 35.07 19.34 4.55
C PHE A 464 35.76 19.07 3.20
N ALA A 465 36.33 20.08 2.57
CA ALA A 465 37.00 19.95 1.28
C ALA A 465 38.22 19.03 1.36
N GLY A 466 39.03 19.15 2.42
CA GLY A 466 40.17 18.26 2.65
C GLY A 466 39.75 16.80 2.82
N ALA A 467 38.69 16.55 3.60
CA ALA A 467 38.16 15.21 3.79
C ALA A 467 37.48 14.65 2.53
N PHE A 468 36.87 15.51 1.70
CA PHE A 468 36.33 15.13 0.39
C PHE A 468 37.42 14.61 -0.55
N LEU A 469 38.59 15.24 -0.57
CA LEU A 469 39.73 14.77 -1.35
C LEU A 469 40.21 13.39 -0.88
N VAL A 470 40.44 13.24 0.43
CA VAL A 470 40.90 11.98 1.02
C VAL A 470 39.88 10.86 0.78
N GLY A 471 38.60 11.14 1.05
CA GLY A 471 37.51 10.21 0.81
C GLY A 471 37.37 9.85 -0.66
N GLY A 472 37.41 10.82 -1.56
CA GLY A 472 37.26 10.60 -3.00
C GLY A 472 38.42 9.83 -3.63
N ALA A 473 39.65 10.12 -3.24
CA ALA A 473 40.79 9.31 -3.66
C ALA A 473 40.68 7.88 -3.10
N GLY A 474 40.37 7.73 -1.82
CA GLY A 474 40.17 6.43 -1.17
C GLY A 474 39.06 5.59 -1.80
N GLY A 475 37.90 6.20 -2.08
CA GLY A 475 36.76 5.54 -2.72
C GLY A 475 37.07 5.09 -4.15
N ALA A 476 37.77 5.91 -4.94
CA ALA A 476 38.19 5.55 -6.29
C ALA A 476 39.20 4.39 -6.29
N ILE A 477 40.18 4.41 -5.38
CA ILE A 477 41.13 3.31 -5.20
C ILE A 477 40.41 2.04 -4.75
N PHE A 478 39.47 2.14 -3.82
CA PHE A 478 38.69 1.01 -3.35
C PHE A 478 37.90 0.35 -4.49
N ALA A 479 37.18 1.14 -5.30
CA ALA A 479 36.46 0.64 -6.47
C ALA A 479 37.40 -0.03 -7.50
N TYR A 480 38.57 0.56 -7.75
CA TYR A 480 39.61 -0.01 -8.60
C TYR A 480 40.10 -1.38 -8.09
N LEU A 481 40.35 -1.50 -6.78
CA LEU A 481 40.77 -2.75 -6.16
C LEU A 481 39.68 -3.82 -6.25
N LEU A 482 38.41 -3.46 -6.01
CA LEU A 482 37.30 -4.41 -6.15
C LEU A 482 37.19 -4.96 -7.57
N VAL A 483 37.26 -4.09 -8.58
CA VAL A 483 37.14 -4.51 -9.98
C VAL A 483 38.34 -5.36 -10.43
N ASN A 484 39.55 -5.02 -9.99
CA ASN A 484 40.74 -5.81 -10.33
C ASN A 484 40.80 -7.16 -9.63
N ASN A 485 40.17 -7.29 -8.47
CA ASN A 485 40.16 -8.53 -7.68
C ASN A 485 38.80 -9.23 -7.73
N PHE A 486 37.94 -8.87 -8.68
CA PHE A 486 36.56 -9.35 -8.71
C PHE A 486 36.44 -10.87 -8.79
N SER A 487 37.29 -11.52 -9.58
CA SER A 487 37.36 -12.98 -9.71
C SER A 487 37.75 -13.68 -8.40
N MET A 488 38.70 -13.11 -7.67
CA MET A 488 39.11 -13.60 -6.34
C MET A 488 37.98 -13.41 -5.31
N ILE A 489 37.29 -12.28 -5.36
CA ILE A 489 36.16 -11.97 -4.46
C ILE A 489 34.97 -12.90 -4.73
N GLN A 490 34.66 -13.18 -6.00
CA GLN A 490 33.64 -14.17 -6.38
C GLN A 490 33.98 -15.57 -5.85
N GLY A 491 35.24 -16.01 -5.98
CA GLY A 491 35.67 -17.31 -5.45
C GLY A 491 35.59 -17.46 -3.93
N LEU A 492 35.52 -16.34 -3.18
CA LEU A 492 35.31 -16.34 -1.72
C LEU A 492 33.84 -16.37 -1.32
N MET A 493 32.91 -16.05 -2.23
CA MET A 493 31.48 -15.92 -1.93
C MET A 493 30.62 -17.12 -2.41
N GLY A 494 31.24 -18.11 -3.06
CA GLY A 494 30.57 -19.34 -3.53
C GLY A 494 30.26 -19.29 -5.02
#